data_AF-W7CYF8-F1
#
_entry.id   AF-W7CYF8-F1
#
_cell.length_a   1.000
_cell.length_b   1.000
_cell.length_c   1.000
_cell.angle_alpha   90.00
_cell.angle_beta   90.00
_cell.angle_gamma   90.00
#
_symmetry.space_group_name_H-M   'P 1'
#
loop_
_entity.id
_entity.type
_entity.pdbx_description
1 polymer ?
#
loop_
_entity_poly.entity_id
_entity_poly.type
_entity_poly.pdbx_seq_one_letter_code
_entity_poly.pdbx_strand_id
1 'polypeptide(L)'
;MNKATFLQVLQKQIKKLPMDEQADIMAYYQEIIADGLLEDDEVTVIARLGHPKKVAREVTATFAMKELSASEGTVKDRPRKLWWVLMGIASSPIILPLAVSVIAVFIAIVAVVFAVLISYVSVFVSFIISGIGSLLLGGLVIAQDGVTAAFLIGCGLSLIGGGCLLAQPFKKLWIVCFKLIANMIQATYLKFNRKRGSNQ
;
A
#
# COMPACT_ATOMS: atom_id res chain seq x y z
N MET A 1 -6.83 -54.99 0.26
CA MET A 1 -7.34 -54.27 -0.93
C MET A 1 -6.22 -54.19 -1.94
N ASN A 2 -6.52 -54.19 -3.24
CA ASN A 2 -5.52 -54.04 -4.30
C ASN A 2 -5.44 -52.55 -4.73
N LYS A 3 -4.32 -52.12 -5.31
CA LYS A 3 -4.01 -50.77 -5.80
C LYS A 3 -5.13 -50.19 -6.65
N ALA A 4 -5.67 -51.01 -7.56
CA ALA A 4 -6.75 -50.59 -8.45
C ALA A 4 -8.00 -50.18 -7.67
N THR A 5 -8.35 -50.93 -6.61
CA THR A 5 -9.51 -50.65 -5.77
C THR A 5 -9.30 -49.41 -4.90
N PHE A 6 -8.09 -49.19 -4.39
CA PHE A 6 -7.76 -48.00 -3.57
C PHE A 6 -7.89 -46.71 -4.38
N LEU A 7 -7.28 -46.68 -5.57
CA LEU A 7 -7.29 -45.53 -6.46
C LEU A 7 -8.69 -45.22 -6.99
N GLN A 8 -9.49 -46.25 -7.32
CA GLN A 8 -10.89 -46.04 -7.72
C GLN A 8 -11.73 -45.40 -6.61
N VAL A 9 -11.55 -45.83 -5.36
CA VAL A 9 -12.29 -45.24 -4.22
C VAL A 9 -11.82 -43.81 -3.96
N LEU A 10 -10.52 -43.53 -4.05
CA LEU A 10 -9.96 -42.18 -3.92
C LEU A 10 -10.54 -41.25 -4.99
N GLN A 11 -10.48 -41.64 -6.26
CA GLN A 11 -11.02 -40.89 -7.40
C GLN A 11 -12.51 -40.56 -7.22
N LYS A 12 -13.31 -41.52 -6.75
CA LYS A 12 -14.75 -41.31 -6.51
C LYS A 12 -15.02 -40.28 -5.40
N GLN A 13 -14.16 -40.21 -4.38
CA GLN A 13 -14.31 -39.29 -3.26
C GLN A 13 -13.81 -37.87 -3.60
N ILE A 14 -12.78 -37.73 -4.43
CA ILE A 14 -12.23 -36.43 -4.86
C ILE A 14 -12.94 -35.82 -6.08
N LYS A 15 -14.02 -36.44 -6.59
CA LYS A 15 -14.77 -35.98 -7.78
C LYS A 15 -15.26 -34.52 -7.69
N LYS A 16 -15.38 -33.97 -6.48
CA LYS A 16 -15.79 -32.58 -6.25
C LYS A 16 -14.69 -31.55 -6.53
N LEU A 17 -13.43 -31.97 -6.69
CA LEU A 17 -12.30 -31.09 -7.00
C LEU A 17 -12.24 -30.77 -8.52
N PRO A 18 -11.53 -29.71 -8.96
CA PRO A 18 -11.27 -29.46 -10.37
C PRO A 18 -10.55 -30.65 -11.04
N MET A 19 -10.83 -30.90 -12.33
CA MET A 19 -10.27 -32.07 -13.05
C MET A 19 -8.73 -32.10 -13.10
N ASP A 20 -8.10 -30.92 -13.09
CA ASP A 20 -6.64 -30.74 -13.08
C ASP A 20 -6.03 -31.27 -11.77
N GLU A 21 -6.55 -30.82 -10.62
CA GLU A 21 -6.12 -31.27 -9.29
C GLU A 21 -6.42 -32.77 -9.06
N GLN A 22 -7.52 -33.29 -9.62
CA GLN A 22 -7.81 -34.72 -9.54
C GLN A 22 -6.72 -35.56 -10.25
N ALA A 23 -6.22 -35.12 -11.40
CA ALA A 23 -5.17 -35.82 -12.13
C ALA A 23 -3.85 -35.80 -11.33
N ASP A 24 -3.48 -34.64 -10.79
CA ASP A 24 -2.26 -34.46 -9.99
C ASP A 24 -2.27 -35.32 -8.72
N ILE A 25 -3.39 -35.31 -7.97
CA ILE A 25 -3.56 -36.14 -6.77
C ILE A 25 -3.44 -37.63 -7.12
N MET A 26 -4.07 -38.06 -8.21
CA MET A 26 -4.03 -39.46 -8.62
C MET A 26 -2.64 -39.89 -9.07
N ALA A 27 -1.90 -39.03 -9.78
CA ALA A 27 -0.52 -39.29 -10.17
C ALA A 27 0.41 -39.40 -8.95
N TYR A 28 0.27 -38.50 -7.99
CA TYR A 28 1.05 -38.50 -6.74
C TYR A 28 0.85 -39.80 -5.94
N TYR A 29 -0.39 -40.23 -5.73
CA TYR A 29 -0.64 -41.48 -5.00
C TYR A 29 -0.27 -42.73 -5.81
N GLN A 30 -0.32 -42.67 -7.14
CA GLN A 30 0.19 -43.75 -7.99
C GLN A 30 1.71 -43.90 -7.86
N GLU A 31 2.44 -42.79 -7.78
CA GLU A 31 3.89 -42.76 -7.57
C GLU A 31 4.25 -43.30 -6.18
N ILE A 32 3.55 -42.88 -5.12
CA ILE A 32 3.77 -43.42 -3.76
C ILE A 32 3.52 -44.93 -3.70
N ILE A 33 2.42 -45.41 -4.32
CA ILE A 33 2.14 -46.85 -4.33
C ILE A 33 3.18 -47.59 -5.17
N ALA A 34 3.66 -47.01 -6.27
CA ALA A 34 4.68 -47.62 -7.11
C ALA A 34 6.04 -47.71 -6.40
N ASP A 35 6.44 -46.63 -5.72
CA ASP A 35 7.68 -46.55 -4.94
C ASP A 35 7.64 -47.51 -3.74
N GLY A 36 6.53 -47.53 -3.00
CA GLY A 36 6.33 -48.49 -1.92
C GLY A 36 6.33 -49.95 -2.38
N LEU A 37 5.89 -50.22 -3.61
CA LEU A 37 5.90 -51.57 -4.19
C LEU A 37 7.31 -52.05 -4.59
N LEU A 38 8.31 -51.16 -4.61
CA LEU A 38 9.71 -51.55 -4.80
C LEU A 38 10.33 -52.14 -3.53
N GLU A 39 9.81 -51.75 -2.36
CA GLU A 39 10.34 -52.16 -1.05
C GLU A 39 9.48 -53.20 -0.34
N ASP A 40 8.18 -53.21 -0.59
CA ASP A 40 7.17 -53.90 0.21
C ASP A 40 6.06 -54.52 -0.66
N ASP A 41 5.38 -55.56 -0.15
CA ASP A 41 4.25 -56.17 -0.85
C ASP A 41 3.07 -55.19 -0.99
N GLU A 42 2.29 -55.31 -2.08
CA GLU A 42 1.16 -54.42 -2.38
C GLU A 42 0.17 -54.25 -1.20
N VAL A 43 -0.01 -55.31 -0.42
CA VAL A 43 -0.90 -55.33 0.74
C VAL A 43 -0.36 -54.48 1.89
N THR A 44 0.95 -54.47 2.14
CA THR A 44 1.58 -53.70 3.23
C THR A 44 1.64 -52.21 2.87
N VAL A 45 1.92 -51.88 1.60
CA VAL A 45 1.92 -50.50 1.08
C VAL A 45 0.54 -49.84 1.24
N ILE A 46 -0.52 -50.53 0.81
CA ILE A 46 -1.89 -50.02 0.91
C ILE A 46 -2.35 -49.92 2.38
N ALA A 47 -1.89 -50.83 3.24
CA ALA A 47 -2.17 -50.76 4.68
C ALA A 47 -1.51 -49.52 5.33
N ARG A 48 -0.28 -49.16 4.93
CA ARG A 48 0.44 -47.96 5.39
C ARG A 48 -0.24 -46.66 4.96
N LEU A 49 -0.77 -46.62 3.74
CA LEU A 49 -1.57 -45.48 3.23
C LEU A 49 -2.90 -45.29 3.98
N GLY A 50 -3.37 -46.32 4.69
CA GLY A 50 -4.57 -46.27 5.50
C GLY A 50 -5.87 -46.31 4.67
N HIS A 51 -6.96 -45.81 5.26
CA HIS A 51 -8.28 -45.94 4.65
C HIS A 51 -8.49 -44.86 3.57
N PRO A 52 -8.84 -45.20 2.31
CA PRO A 52 -8.92 -44.24 1.19
C PRO A 52 -9.90 -43.09 1.41
N LYS A 53 -10.94 -43.31 2.23
CA LYS A 53 -11.92 -42.28 2.64
C LYS A 53 -11.30 -41.21 3.55
N LYS A 54 -10.33 -41.56 4.41
CA LYS A 54 -9.64 -40.59 5.28
C LYS A 54 -8.72 -39.71 4.45
N VAL A 55 -7.93 -40.33 3.57
CA VAL A 55 -7.03 -39.64 2.62
C VAL A 55 -7.80 -38.65 1.75
N ALA A 56 -8.93 -39.07 1.15
CA ALA A 56 -9.75 -38.17 0.34
C ALA A 56 -10.27 -36.95 1.12
N ARG A 57 -10.62 -37.12 2.40
CA ARG A 57 -11.13 -36.04 3.26
C ARG A 57 -10.02 -35.06 3.62
N GLU A 58 -8.82 -35.54 3.90
CA GLU A 58 -7.65 -34.69 4.18
C GLU A 58 -7.22 -33.89 2.95
N VAL A 59 -7.13 -34.55 1.79
CA VAL A 59 -6.80 -33.87 0.52
C VAL A 59 -7.84 -32.80 0.18
N THR A 60 -9.13 -33.10 0.34
CA THR A 60 -10.21 -32.13 0.10
C THR A 60 -10.17 -30.97 1.11
N ALA A 61 -9.87 -31.23 2.38
CA ALA A 61 -9.77 -30.19 3.42
C ALA A 61 -8.57 -29.27 3.16
N THR A 62 -7.41 -29.84 2.82
CA THR A 62 -6.20 -29.08 2.46
C THR A 62 -6.44 -28.23 1.21
N PHE A 63 -7.16 -28.77 0.22
CA PHE A 63 -7.57 -28.00 -0.96
C PHE A 63 -8.53 -26.85 -0.59
N ALA A 64 -9.52 -27.08 0.26
CA ALA A 64 -10.43 -26.04 0.72
C ALA A 64 -9.71 -24.93 1.51
N MET A 65 -8.75 -25.26 2.37
CA MET A 65 -7.92 -24.29 3.07
C MET A 65 -7.01 -23.49 2.11
N LYS A 66 -6.46 -24.15 1.09
CA LYS A 66 -5.67 -23.53 0.01
C LYS A 66 -6.51 -22.60 -0.84
N GLU A 67 -7.77 -22.95 -1.13
CA GLU A 67 -8.73 -22.07 -1.82
C GLU A 67 -9.17 -20.89 -0.97
N LEU A 68 -9.42 -21.08 0.33
CA LEU A 68 -9.79 -19.99 1.25
C LEU A 68 -8.66 -18.97 1.40
N SER A 69 -7.40 -19.44 1.47
CA SER A 69 -6.21 -18.58 1.49
C SER A 69 -5.88 -17.97 0.12
N ALA A 70 -6.23 -18.65 -0.98
CA ALA A 70 -6.11 -18.10 -2.34
C ALA A 70 -7.25 -17.14 -2.72
N SER A 71 -8.41 -17.21 -2.08
CA SER A 71 -9.56 -16.33 -2.35
C SER A 71 -9.37 -14.91 -1.81
N GLU A 72 -8.33 -14.64 -1.00
CA GLU A 72 -7.86 -13.27 -0.74
C GLU A 72 -7.03 -12.68 -1.89
N GLY A 73 -6.76 -13.43 -2.97
CA GLY A 73 -6.00 -12.96 -4.14
C GLY A 73 -6.29 -13.77 -5.40
N THR A 74 -7.40 -13.48 -6.07
CA THR A 74 -7.87 -14.18 -7.29
C THR A 74 -6.88 -14.11 -8.45
N VAL A 75 -6.41 -15.25 -9.00
CA VAL A 75 -5.96 -15.35 -10.40
C VAL A 75 -6.21 -16.74 -11.00
N LYS A 76 -7.14 -16.80 -11.96
CA LYS A 76 -7.36 -17.90 -12.91
C LYS A 76 -6.43 -17.69 -14.13
N ASP A 77 -6.02 -18.77 -14.79
CA ASP A 77 -5.11 -18.93 -15.95
C ASP A 77 -3.61 -19.11 -15.59
N ARG A 78 -3.20 -20.37 -15.42
CA ARG A 78 -2.15 -20.75 -14.47
C ARG A 78 -0.75 -21.13 -14.99
N PRO A 79 -0.42 -21.47 -16.26
CA PRO A 79 0.99 -21.86 -16.55
C PRO A 79 1.87 -20.71 -17.09
N ARG A 80 1.36 -19.80 -17.93
CA ARG A 80 2.17 -18.66 -18.44
C ARG A 80 2.28 -17.51 -17.43
N LYS A 81 1.24 -17.29 -16.61
CA LYS A 81 1.27 -16.29 -15.53
C LYS A 81 2.19 -16.72 -14.39
N LEU A 82 2.32 -18.02 -14.11
CA LEU A 82 3.22 -18.51 -13.06
C LEU A 82 4.70 -18.27 -13.39
N TRP A 83 5.09 -18.38 -14.67
CA TRP A 83 6.45 -18.05 -15.11
C TRP A 83 6.75 -16.54 -14.99
N TRP A 84 5.77 -15.68 -15.26
CA TRP A 84 5.85 -14.22 -15.01
C TRP A 84 5.79 -13.86 -13.51
N VAL A 85 5.05 -14.62 -12.70
CA VAL A 85 4.98 -14.44 -11.24
C VAL A 85 6.27 -14.87 -10.57
N LEU A 86 6.91 -15.94 -11.03
CA LEU A 86 8.22 -16.37 -10.53
C LEU A 86 9.34 -15.40 -10.96
N MET A 87 9.27 -14.87 -12.19
CA MET A 87 10.12 -13.75 -12.65
C MET A 87 9.84 -12.43 -11.90
N GLY A 88 8.60 -12.18 -11.47
CA GLY A 88 8.21 -11.02 -10.65
C GLY A 88 8.52 -11.14 -9.16
N ILE A 89 8.67 -12.36 -8.64
CA ILE A 89 9.16 -12.61 -7.28
C ILE A 89 10.70 -12.53 -7.25
N ALA A 90 11.37 -12.91 -8.34
CA ALA A 90 12.82 -12.75 -8.53
C ALA A 90 13.24 -11.31 -8.92
N SER A 91 12.30 -10.46 -9.36
CA SER A 91 12.45 -9.01 -9.51
C SER A 91 11.39 -8.33 -8.64
N SER A 92 11.57 -8.12 -7.35
CA SER A 92 12.80 -7.68 -6.71
C SER A 92 12.53 -7.42 -5.23
N PRO A 93 13.57 -7.19 -4.40
CA PRO A 93 13.52 -6.32 -3.23
C PRO A 93 13.00 -4.88 -3.53
N ILE A 94 12.01 -4.72 -4.41
CA ILE A 94 11.36 -3.49 -4.88
C ILE A 94 9.98 -3.32 -4.24
N ILE A 95 9.26 -4.40 -3.90
CA ILE A 95 7.94 -4.27 -3.27
C ILE A 95 8.06 -3.66 -1.86
N LEU A 96 9.10 -4.05 -1.12
CA LEU A 96 9.43 -3.48 0.19
C LEU A 96 9.73 -1.96 0.12
N PRO A 97 10.68 -1.48 -0.72
CA PRO A 97 10.93 -0.05 -0.86
C PRO A 97 9.79 0.70 -1.53
N LEU A 98 8.97 0.06 -2.38
CA LEU A 98 7.78 0.69 -2.96
C LEU A 98 6.72 0.97 -1.89
N ALA A 99 6.48 0.02 -0.96
CA ALA A 99 5.58 0.24 0.18
C ALA A 99 6.09 1.35 1.10
N VAL A 100 7.41 1.35 1.42
CA VAL A 100 8.04 2.40 2.24
C VAL A 100 7.99 3.76 1.53
N SER A 101 8.18 3.80 0.22
CA SER A 101 8.12 5.04 -0.58
C SER A 101 6.74 5.69 -0.53
N VAL A 102 5.66 4.91 -0.62
CA VAL A 102 4.29 5.44 -0.51
C VAL A 102 4.04 6.10 0.85
N ILE A 103 4.49 5.46 1.93
CA ILE A 103 4.36 6.00 3.29
C ILE A 103 5.23 7.25 3.46
N ALA A 104 6.48 7.20 2.96
CA ALA A 104 7.40 8.33 3.01
C ALA A 104 6.87 9.55 2.26
N VAL A 105 6.26 9.35 1.08
CA VAL A 105 5.59 10.43 0.32
C VAL A 105 4.43 11.02 1.12
N PHE A 106 3.64 10.19 1.80
CA PHE A 106 2.53 10.68 2.63
C PHE A 106 3.04 11.57 3.79
N ILE A 107 4.09 11.12 4.48
CA ILE A 107 4.74 11.88 5.56
C ILE A 107 5.34 13.17 5.01
N ALA A 108 6.02 13.11 3.87
CA ALA A 108 6.63 14.29 3.23
C ALA A 108 5.58 15.34 2.87
N ILE A 109 4.41 14.94 2.36
CA ILE A 109 3.32 15.86 2.04
C ILE A 109 2.80 16.55 3.29
N VAL A 110 2.57 15.80 4.37
CA VAL A 110 2.15 16.37 5.66
C VAL A 110 3.22 17.34 6.16
N ALA A 111 4.48 16.94 6.14
CA ALA A 111 5.60 17.78 6.56
C ALA A 111 5.71 19.07 5.72
N VAL A 112 5.51 19.01 4.41
CA VAL A 112 5.52 20.18 3.52
C VAL A 112 4.37 21.12 3.86
N VAL A 113 3.16 20.60 4.10
CA VAL A 113 2.02 21.44 4.51
C VAL A 113 2.32 22.15 5.83
N PHE A 114 2.85 21.45 6.82
CA PHE A 114 3.27 22.06 8.08
C PHE A 114 4.40 23.08 7.90
N ALA A 115 5.41 22.77 7.08
CA ALA A 115 6.52 23.67 6.80
C ALA A 115 6.06 24.97 6.13
N VAL A 116 5.12 24.87 5.18
CA VAL A 116 4.52 26.05 4.52
C VAL A 116 3.74 26.89 5.54
N LEU A 117 2.95 26.26 6.42
CA LEU A 117 2.23 26.99 7.48
C LEU A 117 3.19 27.71 8.43
N ILE A 118 4.23 27.03 8.91
CA ILE A 118 5.22 27.60 9.82
C ILE A 118 6.01 28.73 9.14
N SER A 119 6.45 28.52 7.90
CA SER A 119 7.16 29.54 7.11
C SER A 119 6.31 30.80 6.96
N TYR A 120 5.01 30.64 6.73
CA TYR A 120 4.08 31.75 6.63
C TYR A 120 3.98 32.57 7.93
N VAL A 121 3.81 31.89 9.06
CA VAL A 121 3.77 32.52 10.38
C VAL A 121 5.08 33.24 10.67
N SER A 122 6.21 32.61 10.32
CA SER A 122 7.53 33.20 10.51
C SER A 122 7.70 34.49 9.71
N VAL A 123 7.31 34.51 8.43
CA VAL A 123 7.34 35.73 7.60
C VAL A 123 6.46 36.82 8.21
N PHE A 124 5.24 36.47 8.63
CA PHE A 124 4.33 37.44 9.24
C PHE A 124 4.92 38.09 10.50
N VAL A 125 5.51 37.27 11.38
CA VAL A 125 6.17 37.73 12.60
C VAL A 125 7.39 38.61 12.28
N SER A 126 8.22 38.21 11.30
CA SER A 126 9.38 39.01 10.87
C SER A 126 8.98 40.40 10.35
N PHE A 127 7.89 40.49 9.57
CA PHE A 127 7.40 41.79 9.08
C PHE A 127 6.90 42.68 10.23
N ILE A 128 6.20 42.12 11.22
CA ILE A 128 5.72 42.88 12.39
C ILE A 128 6.90 43.38 13.25
N ILE A 129 7.86 42.51 13.57
CA ILE A 129 9.03 42.87 14.38
C ILE A 129 9.87 43.93 13.65
N SER A 130 10.12 43.73 12.35
CA SER A 130 10.91 44.67 11.56
C SER A 130 10.19 46.01 11.38
N GLY A 131 8.86 46.02 11.21
CA GLY A 131 8.05 47.23 11.14
C GLY A 131 8.03 48.03 12.45
N ILE A 132 7.89 47.36 13.60
CA ILE A 132 7.94 48.00 14.91
C ILE A 132 9.35 48.52 15.20
N GLY A 133 10.39 47.73 14.91
CA GLY A 133 11.78 48.12 15.12
C GLY A 133 12.18 49.35 14.31
N SER A 134 11.75 49.44 13.05
CA SER A 134 12.01 50.60 12.20
C SER A 134 11.25 51.86 12.64
N LEU A 135 10.03 51.71 13.18
CA LEU A 135 9.29 52.82 13.79
C LEU A 135 9.96 53.36 15.06
N LEU A 136 10.43 52.47 15.94
CA LEU A 136 11.12 52.86 17.17
C LEU A 136 12.45 53.57 16.89
N LEU A 137 13.25 53.03 15.97
CA LEU A 137 14.51 53.64 15.53
C LEU A 137 14.26 54.98 14.82
N GLY A 138 13.25 55.06 13.96
CA GLY A 138 12.86 56.31 13.30
C GLY A 138 12.44 57.40 14.28
N GLY A 139 11.72 57.06 15.36
CA GLY A 139 11.36 57.99 16.42
C GLY A 139 12.56 58.48 17.23
N LEU A 140 13.56 57.64 17.46
CA LEU A 140 14.77 58.01 18.21
C LEU A 140 15.68 58.97 17.42
N VAL A 141 15.79 58.75 16.11
CA VAL A 141 16.71 59.49 15.22
C VAL A 141 16.13 60.84 14.78
N ILE A 142 14.84 61.10 15.05
CA ILE A 142 14.13 62.32 14.61
C ILE A 142 14.76 63.62 15.13
N ALA A 143 15.43 63.57 16.28
CA ALA A 143 16.12 64.71 16.87
C ALA A 143 17.54 64.94 16.31
N GLN A 144 18.11 63.97 15.60
CA GLN A 144 19.45 64.05 15.01
C GLN A 144 19.40 64.32 13.51
N ASP A 145 18.64 63.51 12.76
CA ASP A 145 18.54 63.60 11.31
C ASP A 145 17.10 63.34 10.85
N GLY A 146 16.38 64.43 10.53
CA GLY A 146 14.97 64.35 10.12
C GLY A 146 14.74 63.56 8.83
N VAL A 147 15.71 63.54 7.90
CA VAL A 147 15.62 62.79 6.64
C VAL A 147 15.72 61.28 6.89
N THR A 148 16.68 60.85 7.72
CA THR A 148 16.87 59.44 8.09
C THR A 148 15.68 58.92 8.90
N ALA A 149 15.14 59.75 9.81
CA ALA A 149 13.94 59.43 10.56
C ALA A 149 12.71 59.25 9.67
N ALA A 150 12.47 60.16 8.72
CA ALA A 150 11.37 60.04 7.77
C ALA A 150 11.49 58.78 6.89
N PHE A 151 12.71 58.43 6.46
CA PHE A 151 12.97 57.22 5.69
C PHE A 151 12.70 55.95 6.50
N LEU A 152 13.16 55.88 7.75
CA LEU A 152 12.92 54.75 8.65
C LEU A 152 11.45 54.55 9.00
N ILE A 153 10.72 55.64 9.28
CA ILE A 153 9.28 55.61 9.52
C ILE A 153 8.53 55.16 8.27
N GLY A 154 8.91 55.64 7.08
CA GLY A 154 8.34 55.22 5.80
C GLY A 154 8.58 53.73 5.49
N CYS A 155 9.77 53.22 5.80
CA CYS A 155 10.08 51.80 5.73
C CYS A 155 9.22 50.98 6.70
N GLY A 156 9.08 51.42 7.95
CA GLY A 156 8.23 50.76 8.94
C GLY A 156 6.77 50.70 8.53
N LEU A 157 6.24 51.79 7.98
CA LEU A 157 4.87 51.84 7.47
C LEU A 157 4.68 50.94 6.24
N SER A 158 5.67 50.88 5.33
CA SER A 158 5.65 49.99 4.17
C SER A 158 5.73 48.52 4.56
N LEU A 159 6.52 48.17 5.60
CA LEU A 159 6.59 46.82 6.15
C LEU A 159 5.27 46.40 6.79
N ILE A 160 4.64 47.28 7.57
CA ILE A 160 3.31 47.01 8.16
C ILE A 160 2.24 46.88 7.08
N GLY A 161 2.26 47.76 6.07
CA GLY A 161 1.38 47.68 4.91
C GLY A 161 1.57 46.38 4.10
N GLY A 162 2.81 45.98 3.88
CA GLY A 162 3.17 44.70 3.24
C GLY A 162 2.68 43.49 4.05
N GLY A 163 2.84 43.52 5.37
CA GLY A 163 2.33 42.48 6.27
C GLY A 163 0.79 42.35 6.21
N CYS A 164 0.07 43.47 6.10
CA CYS A 164 -1.39 43.46 5.97
C CYS A 164 -1.85 42.91 4.60
N LEU A 165 -1.11 43.20 3.53
CA LEU A 165 -1.33 42.61 2.20
C LEU A 165 -1.09 41.10 2.20
N LEU A 166 -0.09 40.63 2.95
CA LEU A 166 0.13 39.22 3.20
C LEU A 166 -1.01 38.58 4.01
N ALA A 167 -1.93 39.29 4.66
CA ALA A 167 -3.07 38.62 5.31
C ALA A 167 -4.08 38.04 4.29
N GLN A 168 -4.17 38.59 3.07
CA GLN A 168 -5.12 38.13 2.05
C GLN A 168 -4.78 36.78 1.42
N PRO A 169 -3.53 36.51 0.98
CA PRO A 169 -3.17 35.19 0.46
C PRO A 169 -3.26 34.10 1.53
N PHE A 170 -3.22 34.43 2.83
CA PHE A 170 -3.33 33.44 3.92
C PHE A 170 -4.63 32.64 3.85
N LYS A 171 -5.76 33.33 3.65
CA LYS A 171 -7.08 32.67 3.54
C LYS A 171 -7.14 31.77 2.30
N LYS A 172 -6.56 32.21 1.18
CA LYS A 172 -6.46 31.40 -0.05
C LYS A 172 -5.54 30.19 0.16
N LEU A 173 -4.40 30.38 0.80
CA LEU A 173 -3.43 29.33 1.10
C LEU A 173 -4.06 28.25 1.99
N TRP A 174 -4.81 28.66 3.01
CA TRP A 174 -5.56 27.76 3.89
C TRP A 174 -6.56 26.89 3.13
N ILE A 175 -7.36 27.51 2.24
CA ILE A 175 -8.34 26.80 1.42
C ILE A 175 -7.65 25.87 0.42
N VAL A 176 -6.54 26.31 -0.20
CA VAL A 176 -5.78 25.50 -1.16
C VAL A 176 -5.15 24.29 -0.47
N CYS A 177 -4.52 24.46 0.71
CA CYS A 177 -3.97 23.36 1.49
C CYS A 177 -5.05 22.34 1.86
N PHE A 178 -6.21 22.80 2.35
CA PHE A 178 -7.32 21.91 2.69
C PHE A 178 -7.86 21.16 1.46
N LYS A 179 -7.97 21.86 0.33
CA LYS A 179 -8.42 21.26 -0.94
C LYS A 179 -7.41 20.27 -1.50
N LEU A 180 -6.11 20.51 -1.35
CA LEU A 180 -5.05 19.60 -1.79
C LEU A 180 -5.11 18.28 -1.01
N ILE A 181 -5.28 18.38 0.31
CA ILE A 181 -5.46 17.23 1.20
C ILE A 181 -6.74 16.46 0.84
N ALA A 182 -7.87 17.16 0.70
CA ALA A 182 -9.15 16.54 0.36
C ALA A 182 -9.13 15.85 -1.02
N ASN A 183 -8.57 16.51 -2.04
CA ASN A 183 -8.46 15.94 -3.39
C ASN A 183 -7.57 14.71 -3.44
N MET A 184 -6.51 14.63 -2.64
CA MET A 184 -5.66 13.43 -2.59
C MET A 184 -6.34 12.25 -1.91
N ILE A 185 -7.10 12.50 -0.83
CA ILE A 185 -7.92 11.47 -0.18
C ILE A 185 -8.96 10.95 -1.18
N GLN A 186 -9.64 11.85 -1.89
CA GLN A 186 -10.60 11.47 -2.93
C GLN A 186 -9.96 10.77 -4.11
N ALA A 187 -8.77 11.19 -4.58
CA ALA A 187 -8.08 10.53 -5.69
C ALA A 187 -7.67 9.08 -5.34
N THR A 188 -7.25 8.87 -4.10
CA THR A 188 -6.92 7.53 -3.58
C THR A 188 -8.19 6.69 -3.44
N TYR A 189 -9.27 7.26 -2.91
CA TYR A 189 -10.57 6.59 -2.74
C TYR A 189 -11.24 6.25 -4.09
N LEU A 190 -11.19 7.17 -5.06
CA LEU A 190 -11.75 6.99 -6.40
C LEU A 190 -10.95 5.97 -7.23
N LYS A 191 -9.62 5.93 -7.13
CA LYS A 191 -8.84 4.86 -7.78
C LYS A 191 -9.19 3.48 -7.24
N PHE A 192 -9.47 3.37 -5.94
CA PHE A 192 -9.87 2.12 -5.32
C PHE A 192 -11.30 1.72 -5.71
N ASN A 193 -12.24 2.67 -5.75
CA ASN A 193 -13.64 2.39 -6.06
C ASN A 193 -13.91 2.22 -7.58
N ARG A 194 -13.13 2.87 -8.46
CA ARG A 194 -13.24 2.71 -9.93
C ARG A 194 -12.82 1.31 -10.40
N LYS A 195 -12.01 0.59 -9.63
CA LYS A 195 -11.71 -0.84 -9.89
C LYS A 195 -12.89 -1.78 -9.58
N ARG A 196 -13.86 -1.37 -8.77
CA ARG A 196 -15.06 -2.17 -8.45
C ARG A 196 -16.19 -2.01 -9.48
N GLY A 197 -16.30 -0.86 -10.15
CA GLY A 197 -17.37 -0.59 -11.13
C GLY A 197 -17.11 -1.08 -12.57
N SER A 198 -15.93 -1.63 -12.87
CA SER A 198 -15.57 -2.13 -14.21
C SER A 198 -15.80 -3.64 -14.38
N ASN A 199 -16.29 -4.32 -13.34
CA ASN A 199 -16.57 -5.76 -13.33
C ASN A 199 -18.07 -6.09 -13.22
N GLN A 200 -18.93 -5.11 -13.52
CA GLN A 200 -20.33 -5.34 -13.88
C GLN A 200 -20.52 -5.07 -15.36
#